data_AF-A0A0N7KCX3-F1
#
_entry.id   AF-A0A0N7KCX3-F1
#
_cell.length_a   1.000
_cell.length_b   1.000
_cell.length_c   1.000
_cell.angle_alpha   90.00
_cell.angle_beta   90.00
_cell.angle_gamma   90.00
#
_symmetry.space_group_name_H-M   'P 1'
#
loop_
_entity.id
_entity.type
_entity.pdbx_description
1 polymer ?
#
loop_
_entity_poly.entity_id
_entity_poly.type
_entity_poly.pdbx_seq_one_letter_code
_entity_poly.pdbx_strand_id
1 'polypeptide(L)'
;TIVTIQQPFHIKKHRHRVLHKTIKFGPSERVKEVSGTHGTLQTLADILTYLKIVTDVTTHEFGVPNGTAFSVPLQDDARAVGFFARSGLLVDAIGVYVQP
;
A
#
# COMPACT_ATOMS: atom_id res chain seq x y z
N THR A 1 0.80 11.37 -9.00
CA THR A 1 0.60 9.90 -9.08
C THR A 1 -0.61 9.52 -8.25
N ILE A 2 -1.44 8.57 -8.71
CA ILE A 2 -2.62 8.08 -7.98
C ILE A 2 -2.39 6.60 -7.66
N VAL A 3 -2.63 6.22 -6.41
CA VAL A 3 -2.64 4.81 -5.98
C VAL A 3 -4.05 4.47 -5.53
N THR A 4 -4.69 3.50 -6.20
CA THR A 4 -6.02 3.00 -5.82
C THR A 4 -5.86 1.59 -5.28
N ILE A 5 -6.27 1.38 -4.04
CA ILE A 5 -6.25 0.06 -3.41
C ILE A 5 -7.68 -0.35 -3.12
N GLN A 6 -8.02 -1.54 -3.60
CA GLN A 6 -9.30 -2.18 -3.37
C GLN A 6 -9.04 -3.50 -2.66
N GLN A 7 -9.47 -3.61 -1.41
CA GLN A 7 -9.41 -4.87 -0.68
C GLN A 7 -10.75 -5.16 0.01
N PRO A 8 -11.34 -6.35 -0.18
CA PRO A 8 -12.47 -6.80 0.63
C PRO A 8 -12.06 -6.88 2.10
N PHE A 9 -12.76 -6.12 2.95
CA PHE A 9 -12.59 -6.17 4.39
C PHE A 9 -13.62 -7.14 4.99
N HIS A 10 -13.15 -8.14 5.76
CA HIS A 10 -14.04 -9.11 6.38
C HIS A 10 -14.51 -8.60 7.76
N ILE A 11 -15.69 -7.99 7.82
CA ILE A 11 -16.35 -7.70 9.09
C ILE A 11 -17.14 -8.95 9.51
N LYS A 12 -16.89 -9.48 10.71
CA LYS A 12 -17.71 -10.54 11.33
C LYS A 12 -19.14 -10.03 11.61
N LYS A 13 -19.97 -9.93 10.57
CA LYS A 13 -21.45 -10.05 10.54
C LYS A 13 -21.96 -9.63 9.15
N HIS A 14 -22.37 -10.61 8.35
CA HIS A 14 -23.32 -10.50 7.23
C HIS A 14 -23.26 -9.33 6.22
N ARG A 15 -22.14 -8.59 6.09
CA ARG A 15 -21.92 -7.66 4.97
C ARG A 15 -20.46 -7.68 4.52
N HIS A 16 -20.22 -8.15 3.30
CA HIS A 16 -18.97 -7.90 2.60
C HIS A 16 -18.92 -6.41 2.22
N ARG A 17 -18.06 -5.64 2.88
CA ARG A 17 -17.81 -4.24 2.50
C ARG A 17 -16.43 -4.16 1.87
N VAL A 18 -16.39 -3.84 0.58
CA VAL A 18 -15.14 -3.51 -0.09
C VAL A 18 -14.74 -2.10 0.34
N LEU A 19 -13.54 -1.94 0.89
CA LEU A 19 -12.99 -0.62 1.16
C LEU A 19 -12.20 -0.18 -0.07
N HIS A 20 -12.62 0.94 -0.64
CA HIS A 20 -11.89 1.62 -1.70
C HIS A 20 -11.17 2.80 -1.05
N LYS A 21 -9.84 2.82 -1.15
CA LYS A 21 -9.05 3.99 -0.78
C LYS A 21 -8.25 4.46 -1.98
N THR A 22 -8.51 5.69 -2.40
CA THR A 22 -7.72 6.37 -3.42
C THR A 22 -6.81 7.38 -2.72
N ILE A 23 -5.51 7.25 -2.95
CA ILE A 23 -4.51 8.22 -2.53
C ILE A 23 -4.17 9.08 -3.74
N LYS A 24 -4.37 10.39 -3.62
CA LYS A 24 -4.01 11.38 -4.64
C LYS A 24 -2.94 12.28 -4.05
N PHE A 25 -1.73 12.19 -4.60
CA PHE A 25 -0.66 13.10 -4.18
C PHE A 25 -0.84 14.49 -4.78
N GLY A 26 -0.48 15.50 -4.00
CA GLY A 26 -0.35 16.86 -4.49
C GLY A 26 0.70 16.98 -5.61
N PRO A 27 0.67 18.06 -6.42
CA PRO A 27 1.60 18.25 -7.55
C PRO A 27 3.09 18.20 -7.15
N SER A 28 3.40 18.68 -5.94
CA SER A 28 4.75 18.74 -5.38
C SER A 28 4.97 17.81 -4.20
N GLU A 29 3.96 17.00 -3.83
CA GLU A 29 4.09 16.06 -2.72
C GLU A 29 5.02 14.91 -3.12
N ARG A 30 6.00 14.64 -2.26
CA ARG A 30 7.07 13.68 -2.50
C ARG A 30 6.95 12.51 -1.55
N VAL A 31 6.93 11.30 -2.11
CA VAL A 31 7.03 10.06 -1.33
C VAL A 31 8.43 9.96 -0.73
N LYS A 32 8.50 9.72 0.57
CA LYS A 32 9.73 9.51 1.35
C LYS A 32 9.91 8.05 1.75
N GLU A 33 8.82 7.31 1.92
CA GLU A 33 8.87 5.89 2.29
C GLU A 33 7.66 5.15 1.76
N VAL A 34 7.87 3.92 1.31
CA VAL A 34 6.81 2.93 1.12
C VAL A 34 7.12 1.73 2.01
N SER A 35 6.27 1.45 2.98
CA SER A 35 6.44 0.32 3.91
C SER A 35 5.13 -0.39 4.15
N GLY A 36 5.18 -1.55 4.79
CA GLY A 36 3.99 -2.34 5.01
C GLY A 36 4.26 -3.67 5.67
N THR A 37 3.23 -4.51 5.70
CA THR A 37 3.36 -5.92 6.07
C THR A 37 2.68 -6.80 5.02
N HIS A 38 3.21 -8.00 4.83
CA HIS A 38 2.57 -9.04 4.03
C HIS A 38 2.54 -10.37 4.81
N GLY A 39 1.56 -11.22 4.49
CA GLY A 39 1.45 -12.52 5.13
C GLY A 39 0.21 -13.29 4.69
N THR A 40 -0.05 -14.40 5.37
CA THR A 40 -1.20 -15.26 5.06
C THR A 40 -2.49 -14.66 5.59
N LEU A 41 -3.50 -14.54 4.74
CA LEU A 41 -4.86 -14.18 5.12
C LEU A 41 -5.83 -15.30 4.71
N GLN A 42 -6.40 -15.98 5.71
CA GLN A 42 -7.22 -17.19 5.50
C GLN A 42 -6.44 -18.25 4.71
N THR A 43 -6.84 -18.55 3.48
CA THR A 43 -6.20 -19.53 2.59
C THR A 43 -5.26 -18.89 1.57
N LEU A 44 -5.17 -17.55 1.54
CA LEU A 44 -4.33 -16.80 0.61
C LEU A 44 -2.97 -16.51 1.25
N ALA A 45 -1.90 -16.97 0.61
CA ALA A 45 -0.53 -16.67 1.02
C ALA A 45 -0.04 -15.35 0.40
N ASP A 46 0.96 -14.73 1.04
CA ASP A 46 1.66 -13.54 0.54
C ASP A 46 0.74 -12.37 0.14
N ILE A 47 -0.23 -12.05 1.00
CA ILE A 47 -1.12 -10.91 0.82
C ILE A 47 -0.57 -9.68 1.51
N LEU A 48 -0.61 -8.53 0.85
CA LEU A 48 -0.34 -7.22 1.45
C LEU A 48 -1.44 -6.90 2.48
N THR A 49 -1.10 -7.01 3.77
CA THR A 49 -2.02 -6.83 4.90
C THR A 49 -2.05 -5.39 5.41
N TYR A 50 -0.95 -4.66 5.24
CA TYR A 50 -0.84 -3.25 5.58
C TYR A 50 0.09 -2.51 4.61
N LEU A 51 -0.28 -1.29 4.28
CA LEU A 51 0.52 -0.36 3.49
C LEU A 51 0.58 0.99 4.19
N LYS A 52 1.80 1.53 4.26
CA LYS A 52 2.12 2.88 4.70
C LYS A 52 2.89 3.59 3.60
N ILE A 53 2.41 4.75 3.21
CA ILE A 53 3.13 5.67 2.33
C ILE A 53 3.36 6.95 3.12
N VAL A 54 4.62 7.26 3.39
CA VAL A 54 5.03 8.52 4.02
C VAL A 54 5.41 9.50 2.93
N THR A 55 4.86 10.70 3.00
CA THR A 55 5.23 11.82 2.15
C THR A 55 5.80 12.96 2.98
N ASP A 56 6.33 13.98 2.31
CA ASP A 56 6.73 15.24 2.93
C ASP A 56 5.55 16.09 3.46
N VAL A 57 4.31 15.71 3.13
CA VAL A 57 3.08 16.40 3.57
C VAL A 57 2.34 15.60 4.64
N THR A 58 2.20 14.28 4.49
CA THR A 58 1.38 13.45 5.38
C THR A 58 1.77 11.97 5.33
N THR A 59 1.06 11.15 6.10
CA THR A 59 1.18 9.69 6.05
C THR A 59 -0.16 9.07 5.64
N HIS A 60 -0.12 8.18 4.66
CA HIS A 60 -1.28 7.43 4.21
C HIS A 60 -1.15 5.95 4.61
N GLU A 61 -2.13 5.46 5.36
CA GLU A 61 -2.14 4.07 5.83
C GLU A 61 -3.37 3.31 5.32
N PHE A 62 -3.20 2.02 5.05
CA PHE A 62 -4.30 1.13 4.66
C PHE A 62 -4.06 -0.27 5.21
N GLY A 63 -5.11 -0.92 5.72
CA GLY A 63 -5.04 -2.25 6.31
C GLY A 63 -4.63 -2.24 7.78
N VAL A 64 -4.23 -3.41 8.29
CA VAL A 64 -3.83 -3.61 9.69
C VAL A 64 -2.50 -4.38 9.70
N PRO A 65 -1.44 -3.88 10.37
CA PRO A 65 -0.15 -4.56 10.41
C PRO A 65 -0.28 -6.00 10.90
N ASN A 66 0.11 -6.95 10.05
CA ASN A 66 0.07 -8.38 10.35
C ASN A 66 1.00 -9.16 9.41
N GLY A 67 1.89 -9.97 9.96
CA GLY A 67 2.85 -10.75 9.19
C GLY A 67 4.22 -10.07 9.11
N THR A 68 4.91 -10.29 7.99
CA THR A 68 6.30 -9.86 7.78
C THR A 68 6.34 -8.42 7.28
N ALA A 69 7.14 -7.58 7.93
CA ALA A 69 7.30 -6.18 7.57
C ALA A 69 8.29 -6.00 6.40
N PHE A 70 8.03 -4.98 5.58
CA PHE A 70 8.97 -4.45 4.60
C PHE A 70 9.02 -2.92 4.70
N SER A 71 10.15 -2.33 4.29
CA SER A 71 10.29 -0.88 4.15
C SER A 71 11.24 -0.54 3.02
N VAL A 72 10.85 0.47 2.24
CA VAL A 72 11.61 1.06 1.13
C VAL A 72 11.69 2.57 1.39
N PRO A 73 12.68 3.03 2.17
CA PRO A 73 12.95 4.46 2.30
C PRO A 73 13.54 4.98 0.98
N LEU A 74 13.08 6.16 0.55
CA LEU A 74 13.63 6.88 -0.60
C LEU A 74 14.72 7.84 -0.12
N GLN A 75 15.83 7.89 -0.85
CA GLN A 75 16.90 8.88 -0.64
C GLN A 75 16.39 10.29 -0.98
N ASP A 76 17.07 11.33 -0.49
CA ASP A 76 16.56 12.70 -0.55
C ASP A 76 16.46 13.27 -1.98
N ASP A 77 17.37 12.86 -2.87
CA ASP A 77 17.37 13.19 -4.29
C ASP A 77 16.37 12.36 -5.09
N ALA A 78 16.17 11.11 -4.67
CA ALA A 78 15.28 10.17 -5.33
C ALA A 78 13.80 10.62 -5.35
N ARG A 79 13.09 10.16 -6.39
CA ARG A 79 11.67 10.44 -6.59
C ARG A 79 10.90 9.19 -6.96
N ALA A 80 9.82 8.90 -6.23
CA ALA A 80 8.81 7.95 -6.70
C ALA A 80 8.09 8.53 -7.93
N VAL A 81 8.25 7.88 -9.08
CA VAL A 81 7.64 8.31 -10.35
C VAL A 81 6.45 7.45 -10.76
N GLY A 82 6.28 6.29 -10.14
CA GLY A 82 5.15 5.40 -10.39
C GLY A 82 5.07 4.27 -9.37
N PHE A 83 3.95 3.57 -9.38
CA PHE A 83 3.72 2.37 -8.59
C PHE A 83 3.27 1.25 -9.52
N PHE A 84 3.57 0.02 -9.13
CA PHE A 84 3.05 -1.17 -9.79
C PHE A 84 2.58 -2.16 -8.72
N ALA A 85 1.65 -3.04 -9.09
CA ALA A 85 1.09 -4.01 -8.16
C ALA A 85 0.75 -5.30 -8.89
N ARG A 86 0.72 -6.40 -8.13
CA ARG A 86 0.13 -7.68 -8.52
C ARG A 86 -1.07 -7.92 -7.62
N SER A 87 -2.21 -8.27 -8.23
CA SER A 87 -3.45 -8.51 -7.50
C SER A 87 -4.28 -9.61 -8.15
N GLY A 88 -4.84 -10.48 -7.31
CA GLY A 88 -5.99 -11.33 -7.59
C GLY A 88 -7.23 -10.81 -6.88
N LEU A 89 -7.76 -11.61 -5.94
CA LEU A 89 -8.85 -11.19 -5.06
C LEU A 89 -8.42 -10.06 -4.11
N LEU A 90 -7.15 -10.09 -3.71
CA LEU A 90 -6.48 -9.12 -2.85
C LEU A 90 -5.19 -8.64 -3.55
N VAL A 91 -4.50 -7.68 -2.95
CA VAL A 91 -3.17 -7.26 -3.42
C VAL A 91 -2.14 -8.24 -2.87
N ASP A 92 -1.42 -8.91 -3.76
CA ASP A 92 -0.36 -9.87 -3.40
C ASP A 92 0.98 -9.14 -3.24
N ALA A 93 1.24 -8.14 -4.08
CA ALA A 93 2.48 -7.38 -4.02
C ALA A 93 2.31 -5.95 -4.53
N ILE A 94 3.15 -5.05 -4.02
CA ILE A 94 3.26 -3.66 -4.47
C ILE A 94 4.74 -3.30 -4.64
N GLY A 95 5.03 -2.46 -5.63
CA GLY A 95 6.34 -1.89 -5.85
C GLY A 95 6.27 -0.43 -6.30
N VAL A 96 7.41 0.23 -6.24
CA VAL A 96 7.59 1.65 -6.57
C VAL A 96 8.70 1.80 -7.60
N TYR A 97 8.45 2.58 -8.65
CA TYR A 97 9.50 3.02 -9.55
C TYR A 97 10.15 4.27 -8.98
N VAL A 98 11.47 4.20 -8.80
CA VAL A 98 12.27 5.28 -8.24
C VAL A 98 13.20 5.81 -9.32
N GLN A 99 13.13 7.11 -9.56
CA GLN A 99 14.12 7.84 -10.32
C GLN A 99 15.18 8.36 -9.33
N PRO A 100 16.47 8.06 -9.52
CA PRO A 100 17.56 8.69 -8.78
C PRO A 100 17.56 10.21 -8.97
#